data_AF-A0A521CZW3-F1
#
_entry.id   AF-A0A521CZW3-F1
#
_cell.length_a   1.000
_cell.length_b   1.000
_cell.length_c   1.000
_cell.angle_alpha   90.00
_cell.angle_beta   90.00
_cell.angle_gamma   90.00
#
_symmetry.space_group_name_H-M   'P 1'
#
loop_
_entity.id
_entity.type
_entity.pdbx_description
1 polymer ?
#
loop_
_entity_poly.entity_id
_entity_poly.type
_entity_poly.pdbx_seq_one_letter_code
_entity_poly.pdbx_strand_id
1 'polypeptide(L)' 'MEEKDFVKEIVEEVESIEGVKRVEIVPVCEIYIDACLKVVATTKEIKREVADKIIEVANRKEERLGYRPEIYWDLEVEE' A
#
# COMPACT_ATOMS: atom_id res chain seq x y z
N MET A 1 -8.54 -15.98 -6.43
CA MET A 1 -7.64 -15.11 -5.67
C MET A 1 -8.52 -14.14 -4.93
N GLU A 2 -8.57 -14.28 -3.62
CA GLU A 2 -9.43 -13.52 -2.70
C GLU A 2 -8.83 -12.11 -2.49
N GLU A 3 -9.60 -11.16 -1.93
CA GLU A 3 -9.14 -9.81 -1.50
C GLU A 3 -7.77 -9.82 -0.78
N LYS A 4 -7.48 -10.90 -0.04
CA LYS A 4 -6.19 -11.14 0.63
C LYS A 4 -4.98 -11.14 -0.31
N ASP A 5 -5.14 -11.49 -1.58
CA ASP A 5 -4.05 -11.46 -2.57
C ASP A 5 -3.69 -10.03 -3.00
N PHE A 6 -4.62 -9.08 -2.93
CA PHE A 6 -4.32 -7.69 -3.27
C PHE A 6 -3.50 -6.99 -2.19
N VAL A 7 -3.95 -7.08 -0.94
CA VAL A 7 -3.24 -6.45 0.20
C VAL A 7 -1.83 -7.02 0.32
N LYS A 8 -1.64 -8.30 0.04
CA LYS A 8 -0.32 -8.90 0.02
C LYS A 8 0.58 -8.33 -1.07
N GLU A 9 0.07 -8.22 -2.31
CA GLU A 9 0.83 -7.69 -3.45
C GLU A 9 1.30 -6.24 -3.20
N ILE A 10 0.43 -5.39 -2.65
CA ILE A 10 0.80 -4.00 -2.37
C ILE A 10 1.87 -3.89 -1.27
N VAL A 11 1.80 -4.74 -0.24
CA VAL A 11 2.84 -4.81 0.79
C VAL A 11 4.17 -5.24 0.18
N GLU A 12 4.20 -6.34 -0.58
CA GLU A 12 5.44 -6.86 -1.19
C GLU A 12 6.10 -5.84 -2.14
N GLU A 13 5.30 -5.13 -2.94
CA GLU A 13 5.79 -4.13 -3.88
C GLU A 13 6.29 -2.84 -3.20
N VAL A 14 5.60 -2.38 -2.15
CA VAL A 14 6.03 -1.19 -1.40
C VAL A 14 7.26 -1.49 -0.55
N GLU A 15 7.34 -2.67 0.08
CA GLU A 15 8.53 -3.10 0.84
C GLU A 15 9.77 -3.27 -0.04
N SER A 16 9.59 -3.44 -1.36
CA SER A 16 10.69 -3.52 -2.31
C SER A 16 11.33 -2.16 -2.66
N ILE A 17 10.74 -1.04 -2.20
CA ILE A 17 11.27 0.30 -2.44
C ILE A 17 12.47 0.55 -1.52
N GLU A 18 13.59 1.00 -2.08
CA GLU A 18 14.77 1.37 -1.29
C GLU A 18 14.42 2.50 -0.31
N GLY A 19 14.71 2.29 0.98
CA GLY A 19 14.36 3.22 2.06
C GLY A 19 13.05 2.91 2.79
N VAL A 20 12.23 1.98 2.30
CA VAL A 20 11.17 1.36 3.12
C VAL A 20 11.78 0.32 4.04
N LYS A 21 11.51 0.41 5.35
CA LYS A 21 11.96 -0.56 6.35
C LYS A 21 10.98 -1.73 6.48
N ARG A 22 9.67 -1.43 6.50
CA ARG A 22 8.57 -2.39 6.61
C ARG A 22 7.23 -1.73 6.26
N VAL A 23 6.25 -2.55 5.91
CA VAL A 23 4.85 -2.13 5.75
C VAL A 23 3.95 -2.93 6.67
N GLU A 24 3.16 -2.24 7.49
CA GLU A 24 2.22 -2.85 8.42
C GLU A 24 0.79 -2.74 7.87
N ILE A 25 0.04 -3.84 7.89
CA ILE A 25 -1.38 -3.84 7.53
C ILE A 25 -2.17 -3.41 8.78
N VAL A 26 -2.87 -2.30 8.69
CA VAL A 26 -3.69 -1.77 9.77
C VAL A 26 -5.11 -2.32 9.62
N PRO A 27 -5.66 -3.03 10.62
CA PRO A 27 -7.03 -3.48 10.55
C PRO A 27 -7.97 -2.26 10.63
N VAL A 28 -8.77 -2.08 9.58
CA VAL A 28 -9.83 -1.05 9.52
C VAL A 28 -11.19 -1.70 9.72
N CYS A 29 -12.06 -1.03 10.48
CA CYS A 29 -13.45 -1.45 10.67
C CYS A 29 -14.40 -0.84 9.63
N GLU A 30 -13.87 -0.12 8.64
CA GLU A 30 -14.66 0.55 7.62
C GLU A 30 -14.93 -0.37 6.43
N ILE A 31 -16.21 -0.47 6.07
CA ILE A 31 -16.75 -1.36 5.02
C ILE A 31 -16.38 -0.96 3.58
N TYR A 32 -15.63 0.13 3.38
CA TYR A 32 -15.27 0.67 2.06
C TYR A 32 -13.77 0.72 1.79
N ILE A 33 -12.93 0.37 2.76
CA ILE A 33 -11.48 0.40 2.58
C ILE A 33 -10.97 -1.01 2.27
N ASP A 34 -10.47 -1.21 1.05
CA ASP A 34 -9.89 -2.49 0.62
C ASP A 34 -8.53 -2.75 1.28
N ALA A 35 -7.75 -1.71 1.56
CA ALA A 35 -6.45 -1.82 2.24
C ALA A 35 -6.14 -0.58 3.10
N CYS A 36 -5.66 -0.81 4.32
CA CYS A 36 -5.11 0.24 5.18
C CYS A 36 -3.68 -0.13 5.59
N LEU A 37 -2.72 0.73 5.25
CA LEU A 37 -1.29 0.45 5.38
C LEU A 37 -0.58 1.52 6.21
N LYS A 38 0.39 1.11 7.01
CA LYS A 38 1.38 2.00 7.62
C LYS A 38 2.74 1.66 7.05
N VAL A 39 3.34 2.61 6.35
CA VAL A 39 4.65 2.45 5.71
C VAL A 39 5.70 3.08 6.61
N VAL A 40 6.66 2.28 7.06
CA VAL A 40 7.77 2.75 7.87
C VAL A 40 8.99 2.94 6.97
N ALA A 41 9.58 4.12 6.99
CA ALA A 41 10.68 4.50 6.12
C ALA A 41 11.86 5.13 6.85
N THR A 42 13.00 5.23 6.15
CA THR A 42 14.20 5.95 6.60
C THR A 42 14.12 7.46 6.39
N THR A 43 13.39 7.92 5.37
CA THR A 43 13.25 9.35 5.02
C THR A 43 11.85 9.64 4.49
N LYS A 44 11.43 10.91 4.59
CA LYS A 44 10.16 11.39 4.01
C LYS A 44 10.22 11.51 2.49
N GLU A 45 11.42 11.53 1.91
CA GLU A 45 11.61 11.73 0.47
C GLU A 45 11.01 10.60 -0.36
N ILE A 46 10.96 9.38 0.17
CA ILE A 46 10.37 8.22 -0.52
C ILE A 46 8.86 8.30 -0.64
N LYS A 47 8.19 9.27 0.03
CA LYS A 47 6.72 9.35 0.07
C LYS A 47 6.12 9.34 -1.34
N ARG A 48 6.80 10.00 -2.28
CA ARG A 48 6.37 10.04 -3.68
C ARG A 48 6.48 8.67 -4.35
N GLU A 49 7.61 7.99 -4.18
CA GLU A 49 7.84 6.67 -4.76
C GLU A 49 6.86 5.63 -4.21
N VAL A 50 6.58 5.68 -2.90
CA VAL A 50 5.55 4.85 -2.26
C VAL A 50 4.17 5.15 -2.85
N ALA A 51 3.80 6.43 -3.00
CA ALA A 51 2.53 6.82 -3.58
C ALA A 51 2.38 6.33 -5.03
N ASP A 52 3.41 6.54 -5.85
CA ASP A 52 3.44 6.12 -7.25
C ASP A 52 3.29 4.59 -7.36
N LYS A 53 3.98 3.84 -6.48
CA LYS A 53 3.90 2.39 -6.46
C LYS A 53 2.52 1.88 -6.04
N ILE A 54 1.92 2.46 -5.00
CA ILE A 54 0.55 2.16 -4.57
C ILE A 54 -0.45 2.38 -5.71
N ILE A 55 -0.32 3.49 -6.44
CA ILE A 55 -1.17 3.81 -7.59
C ILE A 55 -0.97 2.78 -8.73
N GLU A 56 0.27 2.38 -9.01
CA GLU A 56 0.57 1.37 -10.02
C GLU A 56 -0.12 0.04 -9.70
N VAL A 57 0.02 -0.46 -8.47
CA VAL A 57 -0.63 -1.70 -8.02
C VAL A 57 -2.16 -1.56 -8.09
N ALA A 58 -2.70 -0.43 -7.64
CA ALA A 58 -4.14 -0.15 -7.67
C ALA A 58 -4.71 -0.17 -9.10
N ASN A 59 -4.00 0.44 -10.06
CA ASN A 59 -4.44 0.46 -11.47
C ASN A 59 -4.46 -0.95 -12.08
N ARG A 60 -3.43 -1.78 -11.82
CA ARG A 60 -3.43 -3.19 -12.28
C ARG A 60 -4.58 -3.99 -11.68
N LYS A 61 -5.01 -3.64 -10.46
CA LYS A 61 -6.14 -4.28 -9.78
C LYS A 61 -7.49 -3.77 -10.28
N GLU A 62 -7.59 -2.49 -10.63
CA GLU A 62 -8.79 -1.90 -11.25
C GLU A 62 -9.17 -2.63 -12.53
N GLU A 63 -8.19 -2.89 -13.40
CA GLU A 63 -8.40 -3.67 -14.63
C GLU A 63 -8.92 -5.10 -14.36
N ARG A 64 -8.59 -5.67 -13.19
CA ARG A 64 -8.93 -7.05 -12.82
C ARG A 64 -10.24 -7.16 -12.04
N LEU A 65 -10.51 -6.21 -11.15
CA LEU A 65 -11.67 -6.19 -10.25
C LEU A 65 -12.87 -5.46 -10.86
N GLY A 66 -12.64 -4.60 -11.86
CA GLY A 66 -13.67 -3.75 -12.47
C GLY A 66 -14.04 -2.53 -11.61
N TYR A 67 -13.34 -2.30 -10.49
CA TYR A 67 -13.44 -1.11 -9.66
C TYR A 67 -12.07 -0.73 -9.10
N ARG A 68 -11.88 0.55 -8.78
CA ARG A 68 -10.64 1.05 -8.18
C ARG A 68 -10.64 0.74 -6.68
N PRO A 69 -9.67 -0.02 -6.14
CA PRO A 69 -9.62 -0.30 -4.72
C PRO A 69 -9.33 0.98 -3.93
N GLU A 70 -10.00 1.15 -2.78
CA GLU A 70 -9.74 2.24 -1.85
C GLU A 70 -8.61 1.85 -0.89
N ILE A 71 -7.50 2.59 -0.97
CA ILE A 71 -6.27 2.32 -0.22
C ILE A 71 -5.98 3.52 0.65
N TYR A 72 -6.08 3.32 1.96
CA TYR A 72 -5.60 4.29 2.93
C TYR A 72 -4.17 3.93 3.33
N TRP A 73 -3.29 4.93 3.40
CA TRP A 73 -1.96 4.68 3.92
C TRP A 73 -1.34 5.93 4.55
N ASP A 74 -0.44 5.69 5.50
CA ASP A 74 0.36 6.72 6.14
C ASP A 74 1.86 6.37 6.10
N LEU A 75 2.71 7.40 6.14
CA LEU A 75 4.16 7.25 6.16
C LEU A 75 4.72 7.69 7.51
N GLU A 76 5.30 6.74 8.23
CA GLU A 76 6.08 7.00 9.44
C GLU A 76 7.57 6.95 9.10
N VAL A 77 8.35 7.88 9.67
CA VAL A 77 9.81 7.87 9.53
C VAL A 77 10.40 7.48 10.87
N GLU A 78 11.16 6.38 10.88
CA GLU A 78 11.93 5.93 12.05
C GLU A 78 13.40 6.32 11.83
N GLU A 79 13.92 7.19 12.70
CA GLU A 79 15.33 7.59 12.78
C GLU A 79 16.24 6.45 13.27
#